data_AF-A0A1G8IXY2-F1
#
_entry.id   AF-A0A1G8IXY2-F1
#
_cell.length_a   1.000
_cell.length_b   1.000
_cell.length_c   1.000
_cell.angle_alpha   90.00
_cell.angle_beta   90.00
_cell.angle_gamma   90.00
#
_symmetry.space_group_name_H-M   'P 1'
#
loop_
_entity.id
_entity.type
_entity.pdbx_description
1 polymer ?
#
loop_
_entity_poly.entity_id
_entity_poly.type
_entity_poly.pdbx_seq_one_letter_code
_entity_poly.pdbx_strand_id
1 'polypeptide(L)' 'MDTLAVTIEDWDGDGAIRLPDETLQELGADVGDRLYLVETLVGNQKGFILSRQPQIPERIDELAEQFGKLDR' A
#
# COMPACT_ATOMS: atom_id res chain seq x y z
N MET A 1 -17.10 5.84 1.20
CA MET A 1 -15.79 5.51 0.61
C MET A 1 -15.83 6.05 -0.80
N ASP A 2 -15.27 7.23 -0.96
CA ASP A 2 -15.17 7.89 -2.25
C ASP A 2 -14.04 7.23 -3.03
N THR A 3 -14.33 6.80 -4.25
CA THR A 3 -13.34 6.14 -5.11
C THR A 3 -12.76 7.18 -6.04
N LEU A 4 -11.44 7.39 -5.98
CA LEU A 4 -10.72 8.26 -6.89
C LEU A 4 -10.20 7.45 -8.07
N ALA A 5 -10.64 7.81 -9.28
CA ALA A 5 -10.07 7.26 -10.50
C ALA A 5 -8.72 7.94 -10.76
N VAL A 6 -7.64 7.18 -10.66
CA VAL A 6 -6.28 7.62 -11.01
C VAL A 6 -5.84 6.92 -12.29
N THR A 7 -5.12 7.65 -13.15
CA THR A 7 -4.52 7.11 -14.36
C THR A 7 -3.02 6.93 -14.13
N ILE A 8 -2.48 5.80 -14.60
CA ILE A 8 -1.04 5.57 -14.62
C ILE A 8 -0.46 6.36 -15.79
N GLU A 9 0.46 7.27 -15.50
CA GLU A 9 1.17 8.07 -16.50
C GLU A 9 2.60 7.55 -16.68
N ASP A 10 3.20 7.84 -17.83
CA ASP A 10 4.61 7.56 -18.12
C ASP A 10 5.49 8.72 -17.68
N TRP A 11 6.38 8.47 -16.73
CA TRP A 11 7.34 9.44 -16.20
C TRP A 11 8.75 8.87 -16.37
N ASP A 12 9.47 9.36 -17.38
CA ASP A 12 10.84 8.91 -17.71
C ASP A 12 10.97 7.39 -17.96
N GLY A 13 9.90 6.77 -18.48
CA GLY A 13 9.84 5.32 -18.74
C GLY A 13 9.35 4.48 -17.55
N ASP A 14 9.06 5.12 -16.41
CA ASP A 14 8.42 4.48 -15.26
C ASP A 14 6.94 4.87 -15.14
N GLY A 15 6.10 3.89 -14.82
CA GLY A 15 4.68 4.13 -14.56
C GLY A 15 4.47 4.80 -13.21
N ALA A 16 3.91 6.01 -13.21
CA ALA A 16 3.61 6.77 -12.01
C ALA A 16 2.09 6.99 -11.85
N ILE A 17 1.62 7.01 -10.60
CA ILE A 17 0.26 7.45 -10.28
C ILE A 17 0.32 8.82 -9.59
N ARG A 18 -0.56 9.74 -9.97
CA ARG A 18 -0.74 10.98 -9.22
C ARG A 18 -1.63 10.73 -8.01
N LEU A 19 -1.07 11.00 -6.83
CA LEU A 19 -1.84 11.08 -5.60
C LEU A 19 -2.23 12.54 -5.38
N PRO A 20 -3.51 12.84 -5.10
CA PRO A 20 -3.90 14.20 -4.80
C PRO A 20 -3.26 14.67 -3.49
N ASP A 21 -2.97 15.96 -3.39
CA ASP A 21 -2.32 16.57 -2.22
C ASP A 21 -3.06 16.27 -0.91
N GLU A 22 -4.39 16.21 -0.94
CA GLU A 22 -5.21 15.87 0.22
C GLU A 22 -4.85 14.47 0.76
N THR A 23 -4.72 13.47 -0.13
CA THR A 23 -4.34 12.10 0.26
C THR A 23 -2.89 12.04 0.77
N LEU A 24 -1.97 12.80 0.17
CA LEU A 24 -0.59 12.90 0.67
C LEU A 24 -0.52 13.51 2.07
N GLN A 25 -1.29 14.59 2.31
CA GLN A 25 -1.39 15.24 3.61
C GLN A 25 -2.01 14.35 4.67
N GLU A 26 -3.09 13.62 4.34
CA GLU A 26 -3.71 12.65 5.24
C GLU A 26 -2.74 11.51 5.60
N LEU A 27 -1.95 11.04 4.61
CA LEU A 27 -0.89 10.06 4.86
C LEU A 27 0.27 10.66 5.67
N GLY A 28 0.39 11.99 5.70
CA GLY A 28 1.52 12.71 6.30
C GLY A 28 2.82 12.49 5.52
N ALA A 29 2.73 12.39 4.20
CA ALA A 29 3.85 12.21 3.29
C ALA A 29 4.01 13.45 2.40
N ASP A 30 5.26 13.83 2.11
CA ASP A 30 5.58 14.95 1.23
C ASP A 30 6.40 14.49 0.01
N VAL A 31 6.61 15.38 -0.96
CA VAL A 31 7.38 15.06 -2.15
C VAL A 31 8.84 14.81 -1.76
N GLY A 32 9.32 13.61 -2.06
CA GLY A 32 10.67 13.16 -1.69
C GLY A 32 10.70 12.22 -0.47
N ASP A 33 9.58 12.03 0.22
CA ASP A 33 9.46 10.97 1.22
C ASP A 33 9.46 9.59 0.59
N ARG A 34 9.98 8.61 1.34
CA ARG A 34 9.95 7.20 0.94
C ARG A 34 8.73 6.52 1.55
N LEU A 35 7.89 5.97 0.69
CA LEU A 35 6.76 5.13 1.07
C LEU A 35 7.05 3.67 0.74
N TYR A 36 6.35 2.78 1.46
CA TYR A 36 6.37 1.35 1.25
C TYR A 36 5.07 0.94 0.56
N LEU A 37 5.19 0.27 -0.58
CA LEU A 37 4.08 -0.34 -1.30
C LEU A 37 3.92 -1.78 -0.84
N VAL A 38 2.76 -2.12 -0.29
CA VAL A 38 2.47 -3.45 0.25
C VAL A 38 1.36 -4.09 -0.56
N GLU A 39 1.64 -5.24 -1.16
CA GLU A 39 0.64 -6.07 -1.84
C GLU A 39 -0.32 -6.70 -0.81
N THR A 40 -1.62 -6.55 -1.04
CA THR A 40 -2.67 -7.08 -0.15
C THR A 40 -3.82 -7.67 -0.94
N LEU A 41 -4.69 -8.42 -0.28
CA LEU A 41 -5.95 -8.90 -0.83
C LEU A 41 -7.11 -8.10 -0.20
N VAL A 42 -7.78 -7.27 -1.00
CA VAL A 42 -8.98 -6.54 -0.58
C VAL A 42 -10.20 -7.31 -1.07
N GLY A 43 -10.81 -8.10 -0.18
CA GLY A 43 -11.88 -9.02 -0.55
C GLY A 43 -11.36 -10.15 -1.44
N ASN A 44 -11.78 -10.17 -2.72
CA ASN A 44 -11.35 -11.18 -3.70
C ASN A 44 -10.46 -10.59 -4.81
N GLN A 45 -9.93 -9.38 -4.61
CA GLN A 45 -9.08 -8.68 -5.57
C GLN A 45 -7.73 -8.35 -4.94
N LYS A 46 -6.67 -8.43 -5.75
CA LYS A 46 -5.34 -7.94 -5.35
C LYS A 46 -5.37 -6.42 -5.35
N GLY A 47 -4.87 -5.82 -4.27
CA GLY A 47 -4.73 -4.38 -4.10
C GLY A 47 -3.36 -4.03 -3.55
N PHE A 48 -3.08 -2.74 -3.48
CA PHE A 48 -1.86 -2.21 -2.89
C PHE A 48 -2.21 -1.23 -1.78
N ILE A 49 -1.40 -1.22 -0.73
CA ILE A 49 -1.46 -0.24 0.36
C ILE A 49 -0.15 0.55 0.36
N LEU A 50 -0.26 1.87 0.46
CA LEU A 50 0.87 2.75 0.70
C LEU A 50 1.02 2.99 2.20
N SER A 51 2.22 2.79 2.73
CA SER A 51 2.54 2.97 4.14
C SER A 51 3.82 3.78 4.32
N ARG A 52 3.87 4.63 5.36
CA ARG A 52 5.11 5.28 5.80
C ARG A 52 6.00 4.37 6.63
N GLN A 53 5.45 3.27 7.15
CA GLN A 53 6.17 2.30 7.94
C GLN A 53 6.41 1.02 7.13
N PRO A 54 7.61 0.41 7.23
CA PRO A 54 7.93 -0.82 6.50
C PRO A 54 7.04 -2.02 6.90
N GLN A 55 6.41 -1.94 8.06
CA GLN A 55 5.60 -2.99 8.65
C GLN A 55 4.23 -2.41 8.98
N ILE A 56 3.17 -2.96 8.39
CA ILE A 56 1.79 -2.70 8.83
C ILE A 56 1.50 -3.73 9.93
N PRO A 57 1.47 -3.34 11.23
CA PRO A 57 1.36 -4.27 12.35
C PRO A 57 0.04 -5.05 12.40
N GLU A 58 -0.94 -4.76 11.54
CA GLU A 58 -2.25 -5.40 11.52
C GLU A 58 -2.51 -6.28 10.29
N ARG A 59 -1.48 -6.67 9.51
CA ARG A 59 -1.70 -7.67 8.45
C ARG A 59 -1.90 -9.06 9.03
N ILE A 60 -3.17 -9.45 9.08
CA ILE A 60 -3.73 -10.77 9.42
C ILE A 60 -3.15 -11.92 8.59
N ASP A 61 -2.34 -11.67 7.56
CA ASP A 61 -1.60 -12.73 6.86
C ASP A 61 -0.47 -13.36 7.73
N GLU A 62 0.14 -12.59 8.65
CA GLU A 62 1.20 -13.13 9.53
C GLU A 62 0.66 -14.02 10.67
N LEU A 63 -0.65 -14.01 10.94
CA LEU A 63 -1.25 -14.99 11.86
C LEU A 63 -1.32 -16.39 11.21
N ALA A 64 -1.48 -16.50 9.89
CA ALA A 64 -1.48 -17.80 9.22
C ALA A 64 -0.09 -18.46 9.20
N GLU A 65 0.98 -17.66 9.10
CA GLU A 65 2.35 -18.17 9.12
C GLU A 65 2.84 -18.55 10.52
N GLN A 66 2.33 -17.93 11.59
CA GLN A 66 2.67 -18.32 12.96
C GLN A 66 1.96 -19.61 13.44
N PHE A 67 0.71 -19.87 13.04
CA PHE A 67 0.03 -21.13 13.40
C PHE A 67 0.58 -22.36 12.65
N GLY A 68 1.20 -22.18 11.47
CA GLY A 68 1.87 -23.27 10.75
C GLY A 68 3.24 -23.67 11.32
N LYS A 69 3.82 -22.86 12.22
CA LYS A 69 5.10 -23.16 12.90
C LYS A 69 4.93 -23.83 14.27
N LEU A 70 3.72 -23.94 14.80
CA LEU A 70 3.47 -24.58 16.10
C LEU A 70 3.20 -26.09 15.99
N ASP A 71 3.20 -26.66 14.78
CA ASP A 71 2.99 -28.10 14.52
C ASP A 71 4.20 -28.75 13.79
N ARG A 72 5.43 -28.37 14.15
CA ARG A 72 6.62 -29.15 13.76
C ARG A 72 7.63 -29.29 14.88
#